data_AF-A0A8M1K642-F1
#
_entry.id   AF-A0A8M1K642-F1
#
_cell.length_a   1.000
_cell.length_b   1.000
_cell.length_c   1.000
_cell.angle_alpha   90.00
_cell.angle_beta   90.00
_cell.angle_gamma   90.00
#
_symmetry.space_group_name_H-M   'P 1'
#
loop_
_entity.id
_entity.type
_entity.pdbx_description
1 polymer ?
#
loop_
_entity_poly.entity_id
_entity_poly.type
_entity_poly.pdbx_seq_one_letter_code
_entity_poly.pdbx_strand_id
1 'polypeptide(L)'
;MKIFQPMKSSVTIVSSDTKDNIYMVLNTGKSQHTGRAWSILRALVVVLGLLCVLLLIGIIVLLTKKTRDKTTMLPTNGGQNMQDQKFCFPRHTDTSYVKITPDYEDPLTHVTLCMRYKTKYSRKQQSLFSLATYSTDNAFLLFIERTGKFSLTVNAFEIYTDVVSPPDQWNSVCASWSVCGEAHLWLNDKSFDLGKISTRRNIRTKPIVLIGQEQDTYGNNLDIAQCFVGEVNDIYLWGHEGPTAVVTEFMWMKPSPSHGKFLISWRALNYTLSGHVLVMSSTTVCNHPA
;
A
#
# COMPACT_ATOMS: atom_id res chain seq x y z
N MET A 1 -52.43 38.31 2.72
CA MET A 1 -53.73 38.68 3.33
C MET A 1 -54.86 38.10 2.48
N LYS A 2 -55.34 36.90 2.84
CA LYS A 2 -56.64 36.36 2.46
C LYS A 2 -57.26 35.86 3.76
N ILE A 3 -58.45 36.38 4.03
CA ILE A 3 -59.13 36.41 5.32
C ILE A 3 -59.63 34.99 5.65
N PHE A 4 -59.33 34.52 6.86
CA PHE A 4 -59.98 33.33 7.45
C PHE A 4 -61.48 33.58 7.51
N GLN A 5 -62.29 32.78 6.80
CA GLN A 5 -63.72 32.73 7.09
C GLN A 5 -63.98 31.63 8.14
N PRO A 6 -64.79 31.90 9.18
CA PRO A 6 -65.11 30.89 10.17
C PRO A 6 -66.05 29.84 9.57
N MET A 7 -65.79 28.57 9.89
CA MET A 7 -66.68 27.44 9.58
C MET A 7 -68.06 27.68 10.21
N LYS A 8 -69.13 27.64 9.41
CA LYS A 8 -70.49 27.50 9.94
C LYS A 8 -70.78 26.01 10.15
N SER A 9 -70.78 25.59 11.41
CA SER A 9 -71.34 24.31 11.83
C SER A 9 -72.83 24.51 12.07
N SER A 10 -73.69 23.72 11.43
CA SER A 10 -75.13 23.67 11.73
C SER A 10 -75.45 22.38 12.47
N VAL A 11 -76.14 22.50 13.60
CA VAL A 11 -76.65 21.38 14.39
C VAL A 11 -78.14 21.23 14.06
N THR A 12 -78.56 20.03 13.65
CA THR A 12 -79.98 19.72 13.45
C THR A 12 -80.38 18.64 14.46
N ILE A 13 -81.39 18.94 15.28
CA ILE A 13 -81.96 18.00 16.25
C ILE A 13 -83.05 17.19 15.54
N VAL A 14 -82.98 15.85 15.61
CA VAL A 14 -84.03 14.96 15.09
C VAL A 14 -84.73 14.30 16.29
N SER A 15 -86.06 14.34 16.28
CA SER A 15 -87.02 14.02 17.36
C SER A 15 -86.87 12.64 18.03
N SER A 16 -87.38 12.55 19.27
CA SER A 16 -87.37 11.40 20.20
C SER A 16 -88.33 10.26 19.83
N ASP A 17 -87.92 9.02 20.11
CA ASP A 17 -88.81 7.88 20.32
C ASP A 17 -88.90 7.57 21.83
N THR A 18 -90.02 6.98 22.24
CA THR A 18 -90.67 6.74 23.55
C THR A 18 -89.84 6.23 24.74
N LYS A 19 -88.50 6.30 24.67
CA LYS A 19 -87.55 5.94 25.73
C LYS A 19 -86.42 6.97 25.91
N ASP A 20 -86.72 8.27 25.73
CA ASP A 20 -85.89 9.42 26.14
C ASP A 20 -84.38 9.40 25.78
N ASN A 21 -84.01 8.82 24.64
CA ASN A 21 -82.63 8.91 24.13
C ASN A 21 -82.52 10.01 23.07
N ILE A 22 -81.75 11.07 23.37
CA ILE A 22 -81.43 12.16 22.42
C ILE A 22 -80.14 11.82 21.68
N TYR A 23 -80.19 11.74 20.35
CA TYR A 23 -79.01 11.57 19.50
C TYR A 23 -78.63 12.89 18.82
N MET A 24 -77.40 13.36 19.02
CA MET A 24 -76.82 14.47 18.27
C MET A 24 -75.96 13.95 17.12
N VAL A 25 -76.31 14.33 15.89
CA VAL A 25 -75.48 14.05 14.71
C VAL A 25 -74.69 15.31 14.35
N LEU A 26 -73.38 15.27 14.56
CA LEU A 26 -72.46 16.34 14.14
C LEU A 26 -72.03 16.10 12.69
N ASN A 27 -72.45 16.97 11.78
CA ASN A 27 -72.00 16.93 10.40
C ASN A 27 -70.79 17.85 10.23
N THR A 28 -69.58 17.29 10.24
CA THR A 28 -68.34 18.04 9.96
C THR A 28 -68.07 18.01 8.46
N GLY A 29 -68.19 19.16 7.79
CA GLY A 29 -67.85 19.28 6.37
C GLY A 29 -66.40 18.91 6.10
N LYS A 30 -66.16 17.95 5.21
CA LYS A 30 -64.80 17.58 4.75
C LYS A 30 -64.21 18.72 3.92
N SER A 31 -63.07 19.27 4.35
CA SER A 31 -62.26 20.19 3.54
C SER A 31 -61.58 19.41 2.40
N GLN A 32 -61.95 19.70 1.16
CA GLN A 32 -61.23 19.26 -0.02
C GLN A 32 -60.18 20.32 -0.41
N HIS A 33 -58.93 20.13 0.01
CA HIS A 33 -57.80 20.83 -0.62
C HIS A 33 -57.31 20.03 -1.84
N THR A 34 -57.42 20.67 -3.00
CA THR A 34 -57.32 20.16 -4.37
C THR A 34 -55.97 19.48 -4.70
N GLY A 35 -56.04 18.27 -5.27
CA GLY A 35 -54.97 17.28 -5.44
C GLY A 35 -53.79 17.57 -6.39
N ARG A 36 -53.54 18.81 -6.84
CA ARG A 36 -52.39 19.11 -7.73
C ARG A 36 -51.14 19.57 -6.96
N ALA A 37 -51.30 20.49 -6.00
CA ALA A 37 -50.21 20.98 -5.16
C ALA A 37 -49.66 19.89 -4.22
N TRP A 38 -50.55 19.06 -3.66
CA TRP A 38 -50.17 17.92 -2.83
C TRP A 38 -49.42 16.83 -3.61
N SER A 39 -49.76 16.64 -4.88
CA SER A 39 -49.05 15.69 -5.77
C SER A 39 -47.65 16.19 -6.12
N ILE A 40 -47.50 17.50 -6.40
CA ILE A 40 -46.19 18.13 -6.64
C ILE A 40 -45.34 18.06 -5.37
N LEU A 41 -45.91 18.34 -4.20
CA LEU A 41 -45.20 18.25 -2.93
C LEU A 41 -44.72 16.82 -2.64
N ARG A 42 -45.57 15.81 -2.89
CA ARG A 42 -45.18 14.40 -2.78
C ARG A 42 -44.05 14.04 -3.76
N ALA A 43 -44.13 14.47 -5.01
CA ALA A 43 -43.10 14.24 -6.01
C ALA A 43 -41.76 14.89 -5.60
N LEU A 44 -41.79 16.12 -5.09
CA LEU A 44 -40.60 16.82 -4.60
C LEU A 44 -39.95 16.10 -3.41
N VAL A 45 -40.76 15.62 -2.46
CA VAL A 45 -40.26 14.84 -1.31
C VAL A 45 -39.58 13.54 -1.78
N VAL A 46 -40.15 12.85 -2.76
CA VAL A 46 -39.56 11.63 -3.34
C VAL A 46 -38.24 11.92 -4.06
N VAL A 47 -38.20 12.97 -4.89
CA VAL A 47 -36.99 13.36 -5.64
C VAL A 47 -35.88 13.82 -4.70
N LEU A 48 -36.19 14.63 -3.69
CA LEU A 48 -35.24 15.06 -2.68
C LEU A 48 -34.72 13.87 -1.84
N GLY A 49 -35.60 12.93 -1.51
CA GLY A 49 -35.23 11.68 -0.85
C GLY A 49 -34.25 10.84 -1.68
N LEU A 50 -34.54 10.64 -2.97
CA LEU A 50 -33.66 9.93 -3.90
C LEU A 50 -32.29 10.60 -4.05
N LEU A 51 -32.24 11.92 -4.19
CA LEU A 51 -31.00 12.69 -4.26
C LEU A 51 -30.17 12.54 -2.97
N CYS A 52 -30.82 12.55 -1.81
CA CYS A 52 -30.16 12.36 -0.52
C CYS A 52 -29.56 10.95 -0.40
N VAL A 53 -30.30 9.92 -0.83
CA VAL A 53 -29.82 8.52 -0.87
C VAL A 53 -28.62 8.38 -1.80
N LEU A 54 -28.65 8.98 -2.99
CA LEU A 54 -27.53 8.92 -3.94
C LEU A 54 -26.28 9.63 -3.39
N LEU A 55 -26.44 10.77 -2.71
CA LEU A 55 -25.34 11.46 -2.04
C LEU A 55 -24.75 10.62 -0.91
N LEU A 56 -25.60 9.98 -0.10
CA LEU A 56 -25.15 9.07 0.96
C LEU A 56 -24.39 7.87 0.41
N ILE A 57 -24.88 7.25 -0.67
CA ILE A 57 -24.16 6.16 -1.36
C ILE A 57 -22.82 6.66 -1.89
N GLY A 58 -22.77 7.83 -2.53
CA GLY A 58 -21.52 8.44 -3.00
C GLY A 58 -20.51 8.68 -1.88
N ILE A 59 -20.96 9.19 -0.73
CA ILE A 59 -20.14 9.39 0.46
C ILE A 59 -19.66 8.04 1.01
N ILE A 60 -20.53 7.04 1.15
CA ILE A 60 -20.16 5.69 1.61
C ILE A 60 -19.14 5.06 0.66
N VAL A 61 -19.30 5.20 -0.66
CA VAL A 61 -18.33 4.70 -1.65
C VAL A 61 -16.99 5.44 -1.53
N LEU A 62 -17.00 6.76 -1.31
CA LEU A 62 -15.77 7.53 -1.09
C LEU A 62 -15.07 7.17 0.23
N LEU A 63 -15.85 6.93 1.29
CA LEU A 63 -15.34 6.49 2.59
C LEU A 63 -14.79 5.06 2.50
N THR A 64 -15.47 4.15 1.80
CA THR A 64 -15.01 2.75 1.61
C THR A 64 -13.80 2.66 0.67
N LYS A 65 -13.69 3.52 -0.35
CA LYS A 65 -12.51 3.61 -1.23
C LYS A 65 -11.27 4.13 -0.48
N LYS A 66 -11.46 4.94 0.58
CA LYS A 66 -10.38 5.43 1.46
C LYS A 66 -9.88 4.34 2.43
N THR A 67 -10.71 3.34 2.75
CA THR A 67 -10.34 2.14 3.49
C THR A 67 -10.03 0.99 2.54
N ARG A 68 -8.99 1.14 1.69
CA ARG A 68 -8.35 -0.05 1.11
C ARG A 68 -7.58 -0.74 2.22
N ASP A 69 -7.88 -2.02 2.39
CA ASP A 69 -7.38 -2.98 3.37
C ASP A 69 -5.89 -2.77 3.69
N LYS A 70 -5.60 -2.02 4.75
CA LYS A 70 -4.28 -2.03 5.38
C LYS A 70 -4.36 -3.10 6.44
N THR A 71 -4.07 -4.36 6.07
CA THR A 71 -3.75 -5.40 7.03
C THR A 71 -2.46 -4.99 7.74
N THR A 72 -2.62 -4.17 8.78
CA THR A 72 -1.53 -3.71 9.62
C THR A 72 -1.33 -4.82 10.64
N MET A 73 -0.35 -5.69 10.41
CA MET A 73 0.08 -6.59 11.47
C MET A 73 0.54 -5.73 12.65
N LEU A 74 0.09 -6.09 13.86
CA LEU A 74 0.44 -5.37 15.08
C LEU A 74 1.97 -5.37 15.25
N PRO A 75 2.57 -4.24 15.68
CA PRO A 75 4.01 -4.20 15.96
C PRO A 75 4.28 -5.18 17.10
N THR A 76 4.97 -6.28 16.81
CA THR A 76 5.63 -7.05 17.86
C THR A 76 6.79 -6.21 18.33
N ASN A 77 6.88 -5.93 19.64
CA ASN A 77 8.09 -5.34 20.21
C ASN A 77 9.25 -6.28 19.91
N GLY A 78 10.06 -5.95 18.88
CA GLY A 78 11.14 -6.79 18.35
C GLY A 78 10.99 -7.26 16.89
N GLY A 79 9.92 -6.89 16.18
CA GLY A 79 9.69 -7.30 14.78
C GLY A 79 9.27 -8.77 14.62
N GLN A 80 8.82 -9.15 13.42
CA GLN A 80 8.40 -10.50 13.11
C GLN A 80 9.59 -11.33 12.59
N ASN A 81 9.75 -12.56 13.08
CA ASN A 81 10.71 -13.49 12.51
C ASN A 81 10.12 -14.12 11.23
N MET A 82 10.75 -13.82 10.09
CA MET A 82 10.29 -14.24 8.77
C MET A 82 11.09 -15.42 8.19
N GLN A 83 11.94 -16.09 8.96
CA GLN A 83 12.90 -17.10 8.44
C GLN A 83 12.28 -18.20 7.57
N ASP A 84 11.06 -18.64 7.91
CA ASP A 84 10.33 -19.67 7.15
C ASP A 84 9.25 -19.08 6.22
N GLN A 85 9.31 -17.78 5.98
CA GLN A 85 8.32 -17.02 5.22
C GLN A 85 8.95 -16.32 4.03
N LYS A 86 8.08 -15.92 3.10
CA LYS A 86 8.42 -15.08 1.94
C LYS A 86 7.28 -14.12 1.62
N PHE A 87 7.63 -13.05 0.93
CA PHE A 87 6.67 -12.19 0.25
C PHE A 87 6.46 -12.68 -1.17
N CYS A 88 5.19 -12.78 -1.57
CA CYS A 88 4.77 -13.14 -2.91
C CYS A 88 4.00 -11.96 -3.54
N PHE A 89 4.52 -11.50 -4.69
CA PHE A 89 3.97 -10.45 -5.53
C PHE A 89 3.43 -11.11 -6.80
N PRO A 90 2.14 -11.50 -6.84
CA PRO A 90 1.66 -12.43 -7.84
C PRO A 90 1.42 -11.80 -9.22
N ARG A 91 1.24 -10.47 -9.29
CA ARG A 91 0.87 -9.76 -10.53
C ARG A 91 1.39 -8.33 -10.54
N HIS A 92 1.45 -7.75 -11.73
CA HIS A 92 1.79 -6.34 -11.92
C HIS A 92 0.75 -5.43 -11.29
N THR A 93 1.20 -4.49 -10.46
CA THR A 93 0.38 -3.40 -9.88
C THR A 93 1.29 -2.23 -9.58
N ASP A 94 0.73 -1.05 -9.40
CA ASP A 94 1.36 0.17 -8.82
C ASP A 94 1.01 0.34 -7.33
N THR A 95 0.32 -0.63 -6.72
CA THR A 95 -0.29 -0.50 -5.38
C THR A 95 0.15 -1.58 -4.39
N SER A 96 0.78 -2.65 -4.88
CA SER A 96 1.24 -3.77 -4.05
C SER A 96 2.70 -3.57 -3.67
N TYR A 97 2.98 -3.38 -2.39
CA TYR A 97 4.32 -3.23 -1.84
C TYR A 97 4.38 -3.66 -0.38
N VAL A 98 5.60 -4.01 0.05
CA VAL A 98 5.96 -4.09 1.46
C VAL A 98 6.68 -2.81 1.83
N LYS A 99 6.20 -2.10 2.84
CA LYS A 99 6.85 -0.89 3.35
C LYS A 99 7.57 -1.18 4.64
N ILE A 100 8.86 -0.83 4.68
CA ILE A 100 9.75 -0.93 5.84
C ILE A 100 10.27 0.47 6.14
N THR A 101 10.30 0.85 7.41
CA THR A 101 10.84 2.15 7.88
C THR A 101 11.94 1.88 8.89
N PRO A 102 13.16 1.55 8.44
CA PRO A 102 14.26 1.35 9.37
C PRO A 102 14.57 2.67 10.07
N ASP A 103 14.83 2.60 11.37
CA ASP A 103 15.19 3.76 12.17
C ASP A 103 16.69 3.75 12.43
N TYR A 104 17.36 4.81 12.00
CA TYR A 104 18.77 5.04 12.26
C TYR A 104 19.02 6.53 12.45
N GLU A 105 19.86 6.84 13.45
CA GLU A 105 20.09 8.20 13.93
C GLU A 105 21.09 8.96 13.04
N ASP A 106 22.05 8.26 12.44
CA ASP A 106 23.13 8.85 11.67
C ASP A 106 23.00 8.59 10.16
N PRO A 107 23.29 9.56 9.28
CA PRO A 107 23.35 9.34 7.84
C PRO A 107 24.31 8.19 7.46
N LEU A 108 23.89 7.34 6.52
CA LEU A 108 24.66 6.16 6.15
C LEU A 108 25.88 6.52 5.30
N THR A 109 27.05 6.09 5.77
CA THR A 109 28.32 6.17 5.03
C THR A 109 28.64 4.88 4.29
N HIS A 110 27.96 3.79 4.63
CA HIS A 110 28.04 2.50 3.96
C HIS A 110 26.64 1.96 3.81
N VAL A 111 26.39 1.20 2.76
CA VAL A 111 25.19 0.38 2.62
C VAL A 111 25.63 -0.98 2.14
N THR A 112 25.15 -2.02 2.80
CA THR A 112 25.15 -3.37 2.24
C THR A 112 23.72 -3.87 2.30
N LEU A 113 23.15 -4.21 1.15
CA LEU A 113 21.87 -4.90 1.01
C LEU A 113 22.16 -6.34 0.62
N CYS A 114 21.49 -7.28 1.26
CA CYS A 114 21.40 -8.66 0.79
C CYS A 114 19.93 -9.10 0.77
N MET A 115 19.52 -9.78 -0.29
CA MET A 115 18.18 -10.35 -0.42
C MET A 115 18.18 -11.59 -1.31
N ARG A 116 17.15 -12.40 -1.16
CA ARG A 116 16.86 -13.50 -2.08
C ARG A 116 15.59 -13.18 -2.85
N TYR A 117 15.60 -13.47 -4.15
CA TYR A 117 14.45 -13.22 -5.00
C TYR A 117 14.28 -14.29 -6.07
N LYS A 118 13.06 -14.46 -6.56
CA LYS A 118 12.72 -15.25 -7.74
C LYS A 118 11.73 -14.48 -8.60
N THR A 119 12.01 -14.34 -9.90
CA THR A 119 11.09 -13.71 -10.86
C THR A 119 11.19 -14.37 -12.23
N LYS A 120 10.05 -14.54 -12.91
CA LYS A 120 10.00 -14.99 -14.31
C LYS A 120 10.11 -13.83 -15.32
N TYR A 121 10.08 -12.59 -14.86
CA TYR A 121 10.00 -11.39 -15.70
C TYR A 121 11.35 -10.67 -15.87
N SER A 122 12.47 -11.38 -15.86
CA SER A 122 13.81 -10.76 -15.83
C SER A 122 14.14 -9.87 -17.04
N ARG A 123 13.34 -9.86 -18.12
CA ARG A 123 13.48 -8.92 -19.25
C ARG A 123 12.49 -7.75 -19.24
N LYS A 124 11.89 -7.48 -18.09
CA LYS A 124 11.12 -6.27 -17.79
C LYS A 124 11.84 -5.50 -16.70
N GLN A 125 11.61 -4.19 -16.69
CA GLN A 125 12.07 -3.33 -15.61
C GLN A 125 11.43 -3.76 -14.28
N GLN A 126 12.24 -3.94 -13.24
CA GLN A 126 11.77 -4.37 -11.93
C GLN A 126 12.62 -3.77 -10.80
N SER A 127 11.98 -3.10 -9.86
CA SER A 127 12.60 -2.67 -8.60
C SER A 127 12.65 -3.82 -7.60
N LEU A 128 13.87 -4.29 -7.29
CA LEU A 128 14.07 -5.30 -6.25
C LEU A 128 14.00 -4.66 -4.86
N PHE A 129 14.63 -3.49 -4.71
CA PHE A 129 14.71 -2.76 -3.45
C PHE A 129 14.81 -1.26 -3.74
N SER A 130 13.87 -0.48 -3.22
CA SER A 130 13.86 0.98 -3.34
C SER A 130 13.90 1.62 -1.96
N LEU A 131 14.96 2.39 -1.68
CA LEU A 131 15.09 3.21 -0.49
C LEU A 131 15.09 4.68 -0.89
N ALA A 132 14.08 5.41 -0.40
CA ALA A 132 13.91 6.83 -0.58
C ALA A 132 14.13 7.58 0.73
N THR A 133 14.65 8.80 0.63
CA THR A 133 14.70 9.79 1.70
C THR A 133 13.91 11.02 1.30
N TYR A 134 13.60 11.91 2.24
CA TYR A 134 12.88 13.15 1.93
C TYR A 134 13.52 14.01 0.84
N SER A 135 14.84 13.90 0.63
CA SER A 135 15.57 14.69 -0.37
C SER A 135 15.85 13.95 -1.68
N THR A 136 15.70 12.63 -1.70
CA THR A 136 16.14 11.80 -2.83
C THR A 136 15.31 10.52 -2.85
N ASP A 137 14.51 10.39 -3.89
CA ASP A 137 13.72 9.23 -4.28
C ASP A 137 14.60 7.98 -4.46
N ASN A 138 15.67 8.10 -5.24
CA ASN A 138 16.66 7.05 -5.49
C ASN A 138 17.90 7.20 -4.61
N ALA A 139 17.67 7.19 -3.29
CA ALA A 139 18.76 7.26 -2.32
C ALA A 139 19.58 5.96 -2.30
N PHE A 140 18.93 4.80 -2.39
CA PHE A 140 19.57 3.52 -2.72
C PHE A 140 18.56 2.62 -3.45
N LEU A 141 18.85 2.26 -4.69
CA LEU A 141 17.97 1.48 -5.55
C LEU A 141 18.76 0.33 -6.20
N LEU A 142 18.30 -0.91 -5.99
CA LEU A 142 18.75 -2.07 -6.74
C LEU A 142 17.65 -2.48 -7.72
N PHE A 143 17.98 -2.49 -9.00
CA PHE A 143 16.99 -2.59 -10.07
C PHE A 143 17.44 -3.59 -11.15
N ILE A 144 16.46 -4.22 -11.81
CA ILE A 144 16.67 -5.03 -13.01
C ILE A 144 16.16 -4.21 -14.19
N GLU A 145 17.05 -3.93 -15.14
CA GLU A 145 16.72 -3.17 -16.34
C GLU A 145 15.91 -3.97 -17.36
N ARG A 146 15.38 -3.27 -18.38
CA ARG A 146 14.70 -3.93 -19.52
C ARG A 146 15.60 -4.94 -20.25
N THR A 147 16.92 -4.77 -20.19
CA THR A 147 17.91 -5.71 -20.73
C THR A 147 18.08 -6.97 -19.88
N GLY A 148 17.49 -6.99 -18.68
CA GLY A 148 17.66 -8.01 -17.65
C GLY A 148 18.96 -7.95 -16.88
N LYS A 149 19.73 -6.88 -17.09
CA LYS A 149 20.95 -6.58 -16.32
C LYS A 149 20.61 -5.77 -15.07
N PHE A 150 21.42 -5.88 -14.04
CA PHE A 150 21.25 -5.04 -12.86
C PHE A 150 21.73 -3.61 -13.10
N SER A 151 21.09 -2.67 -12.42
CA SER A 151 21.59 -1.33 -12.15
C SER A 151 21.58 -1.06 -10.65
N LEU A 152 22.53 -0.25 -10.20
CA LEU A 152 22.64 0.22 -8.82
C LEU A 152 22.66 1.74 -8.83
N THR A 153 21.73 2.35 -8.11
CA THR A 153 21.63 3.81 -7.97
C THR A 153 21.79 4.22 -6.53
N VAL A 154 22.65 5.20 -6.29
CA VAL A 154 22.90 5.76 -4.95
C VAL A 154 22.86 7.28 -5.02
N ASN A 155 22.02 7.91 -4.21
CA ASN A 155 21.77 9.35 -4.24
C ASN A 155 21.57 9.91 -5.67
N ALA A 156 20.76 9.22 -6.48
CA ALA A 156 20.48 9.50 -7.89
C ALA A 156 21.67 9.40 -8.87
N PHE A 157 22.82 8.86 -8.44
CA PHE A 157 23.91 8.47 -9.35
C PHE A 157 23.84 6.97 -9.63
N GLU A 158 23.86 6.61 -10.91
CA GLU A 158 23.56 5.25 -11.37
C GLU A 158 24.75 4.60 -12.06
N ILE A 159 24.90 3.29 -11.84
CA ILE A 159 25.75 2.41 -12.65
C ILE A 159 24.90 1.29 -13.24
N TYR A 160 24.98 1.14 -14.56
CA TYR A 160 24.49 -0.02 -15.29
C TYR A 160 25.56 -1.09 -15.30
N THR A 161 25.19 -2.32 -14.94
CA THR A 161 26.12 -3.46 -14.90
C THR A 161 25.95 -4.34 -16.14
N ASP A 162 26.93 -5.20 -16.42
CA ASP A 162 26.78 -6.29 -17.39
C ASP A 162 26.26 -7.60 -16.77
N VAL A 163 25.92 -7.57 -15.47
CA VAL A 163 25.49 -8.76 -14.72
C VAL A 163 24.01 -9.01 -15.00
N VAL A 164 23.70 -10.17 -15.56
CA VAL A 164 22.32 -10.55 -15.93
C VAL A 164 21.63 -11.27 -14.77
N SER A 165 20.41 -10.84 -14.43
CA SER A 165 19.53 -11.52 -13.47
C SER A 165 19.02 -12.84 -14.06
N PRO A 166 19.34 -14.00 -13.47
CA PRO A 166 18.84 -15.28 -13.96
C PRO A 166 17.32 -15.40 -13.77
N PRO A 167 16.54 -15.72 -14.83
CA PRO A 167 15.09 -15.88 -14.73
C PRO A 167 14.70 -17.17 -14.01
N ASP A 168 13.52 -17.16 -13.41
CA ASP A 168 12.77 -18.33 -12.93
C ASP A 168 13.52 -19.27 -11.97
N GLN A 169 14.47 -18.74 -11.23
CA GLN A 169 15.14 -19.44 -10.14
C GLN A 169 15.34 -18.52 -8.93
N TRP A 170 15.57 -19.12 -7.77
CA TRP A 170 15.99 -18.36 -6.60
C TRP A 170 17.40 -17.85 -6.81
N ASN A 171 17.58 -16.55 -6.63
CA ASN A 171 18.87 -15.89 -6.70
C ASN A 171 19.17 -15.24 -5.36
N SER A 172 20.43 -15.32 -4.94
CA SER A 172 20.98 -14.54 -3.82
C SER A 172 21.69 -13.34 -4.40
N VAL A 173 21.26 -12.14 -4.04
CA VAL A 173 21.91 -10.91 -4.48
C VAL A 173 22.30 -10.06 -3.29
N CYS A 174 23.51 -9.53 -3.33
CA CYS A 174 23.92 -8.45 -2.45
C CYS A 174 24.43 -7.27 -3.27
N ALA A 175 24.18 -6.05 -2.83
CA ALA A 175 24.74 -4.84 -3.39
C ALA A 175 25.31 -4.00 -2.25
N SER A 176 26.48 -3.40 -2.46
CA SER A 176 27.07 -2.52 -1.45
C SER A 176 27.61 -1.23 -2.05
N TRP A 177 27.66 -0.20 -1.23
CA TRP A 177 28.22 1.10 -1.55
C TRP A 177 28.87 1.72 -0.31
N SER A 178 29.99 2.44 -0.49
CA SER A 178 30.61 3.29 0.55
C SER A 178 30.62 4.77 0.12
N VAL A 179 30.71 5.69 1.09
CA VAL A 179 30.81 7.14 0.83
C VAL A 179 32.07 7.51 0.03
N CYS A 180 33.10 6.67 0.08
CA CYS A 180 34.30 6.77 -0.77
C CYS A 180 34.01 6.46 -2.25
N GLY A 181 32.83 5.92 -2.52
CA GLY A 181 32.26 5.65 -3.82
C GLY A 181 32.32 4.19 -4.25
N GLU A 182 33.03 3.33 -3.52
CA GLU A 182 33.20 1.91 -3.90
C GLU A 182 31.85 1.23 -3.97
N ALA A 183 31.58 0.54 -5.08
CA ALA A 183 30.33 -0.16 -5.31
C ALA A 183 30.59 -1.59 -5.77
N HIS A 184 29.87 -2.54 -5.17
CA HIS A 184 30.02 -3.97 -5.46
C HIS A 184 28.66 -4.65 -5.57
N LEU A 185 28.59 -5.67 -6.41
CA LEU A 185 27.46 -6.58 -6.54
C LEU A 185 27.94 -8.01 -6.31
N TRP A 186 27.11 -8.81 -5.66
CA TRP A 186 27.30 -10.26 -5.58
C TRP A 186 26.04 -10.95 -6.08
N LEU A 187 26.19 -11.99 -6.87
CA LEU A 187 25.10 -12.81 -7.39
C LEU A 187 25.46 -14.29 -7.30
N ASN A 188 24.67 -15.04 -6.55
CA ASN A 188 24.70 -16.51 -6.42
C ASN A 188 26.00 -17.17 -5.95
N ASP A 189 27.05 -16.40 -5.62
CA ASP A 189 28.41 -16.80 -5.18
C ASP A 189 29.49 -15.95 -5.84
N LYS A 190 29.17 -15.32 -6.98
CA LYS A 190 30.10 -14.46 -7.73
C LYS A 190 30.08 -13.04 -7.22
N SER A 191 31.25 -12.42 -7.17
CA SER A 191 31.46 -11.00 -6.83
C SER A 191 31.81 -10.19 -8.08
N PHE A 192 31.27 -8.98 -8.17
CA PHE A 192 31.49 -8.05 -9.25
C PHE A 192 31.85 -6.68 -8.66
N ASP A 193 33.01 -6.16 -9.04
CA ASP A 193 33.37 -4.77 -8.78
C ASP A 193 32.66 -3.88 -9.81
N LEU A 194 31.81 -2.98 -9.33
CA LEU A 194 31.06 -2.05 -10.18
C LEU A 194 31.84 -0.75 -10.41
N GLY A 195 32.99 -0.56 -9.75
CA GLY A 195 33.75 0.67 -9.78
C GLY A 195 33.24 1.67 -8.74
N LYS A 196 33.06 2.93 -9.16
CA LYS A 196 32.79 4.05 -8.24
C LYS A 196 31.50 4.81 -8.53
N ILE A 197 30.61 4.89 -7.55
CA ILE A 197 29.47 5.82 -7.48
C ILE A 197 29.81 6.94 -6.50
N SER A 198 30.44 8.01 -6.98
CA SER A 198 30.87 9.12 -6.12
C SER A 198 29.76 10.17 -5.95
N THR A 199 28.95 10.02 -4.91
CA THR A 199 27.81 10.91 -4.63
C THR A 199 28.21 12.16 -3.82
N ARG A 200 29.42 12.13 -3.22
CA ARG A 200 29.98 13.11 -2.26
C ARG A 200 29.09 13.39 -1.04
N ARG A 201 28.05 12.57 -0.81
CA ARG A 201 27.03 12.78 0.22
C ARG A 201 26.61 11.43 0.82
N ASN A 202 26.37 11.44 2.12
CA ASN A 202 25.81 10.28 2.83
C ASN A 202 24.33 10.10 2.44
N ILE A 203 23.81 8.88 2.59
CA ILE A 203 22.36 8.65 2.51
C ILE A 203 21.71 9.18 3.78
N ARG A 204 20.69 10.02 3.64
CA ARG A 204 20.05 10.67 4.80
C ARG A 204 19.25 9.69 5.67
N THR A 205 18.98 10.13 6.90
CA THR A 205 18.15 9.44 7.89
C THR A 205 16.67 9.42 7.51
N LYS A 206 15.88 8.65 8.26
CA LYS A 206 14.42 8.52 8.12
C LYS A 206 13.98 8.07 6.72
N PRO A 207 14.50 6.95 6.20
CA PRO A 207 14.12 6.50 4.87
C PRO A 207 12.75 5.81 4.87
N ILE A 208 12.18 5.66 3.67
CA ILE A 208 11.14 4.69 3.37
C ILE A 208 11.73 3.67 2.42
N VAL A 209 11.64 2.41 2.79
CA VAL A 209 12.00 1.27 1.95
C VAL A 209 10.72 0.63 1.41
N LEU A 210 10.64 0.47 0.09
CA LEU A 210 9.63 -0.33 -0.58
C LEU A 210 10.24 -1.56 -1.24
N ILE A 211 9.61 -2.71 -1.03
CA ILE A 211 9.81 -3.94 -1.81
C ILE A 211 8.58 -4.13 -2.68
N GLY A 212 8.77 -4.42 -3.96
CA GLY A 212 7.69 -4.57 -4.93
C GLY A 212 7.49 -3.38 -5.87
N GLN A 213 8.00 -2.20 -5.51
CA GLN A 213 7.79 -0.95 -6.24
C GLN A 213 9.05 -0.08 -6.25
N GLU A 214 9.18 0.72 -7.30
CA GLU A 214 10.11 1.85 -7.37
C GLU A 214 9.39 3.11 -6.84
N GLN A 215 10.14 4.01 -6.20
CA GLN A 215 9.62 5.26 -5.63
C GLN A 215 10.16 6.42 -6.46
N ASP A 216 9.31 7.14 -7.20
CA ASP A 216 9.70 8.41 -7.84
C ASP A 216 9.55 9.61 -6.88
N THR A 217 8.96 9.39 -5.71
CA THR A 217 8.90 10.36 -4.61
C THR A 217 8.93 9.64 -3.27
N TYR A 218 9.25 10.34 -2.19
CA TYR A 218 9.33 9.75 -0.84
C TYR A 218 8.05 9.02 -0.41
N GLY A 219 8.03 7.68 -0.55
CA GLY A 219 6.92 6.80 -0.23
C GLY A 219 5.76 6.80 -1.23
N ASN A 220 5.89 7.36 -2.43
CA ASN A 220 4.77 7.53 -3.38
C ASN A 220 5.23 7.69 -4.84
N ASN A 221 4.28 7.92 -5.76
CA ASN A 221 4.48 8.04 -7.21
C ASN A 221 5.13 6.75 -7.75
N LEU A 222 4.32 5.69 -7.82
CA LEU A 222 4.76 4.35 -8.15
C LEU A 222 4.32 4.03 -9.58
N ASP A 223 5.23 3.52 -10.41
CA ASP A 223 4.93 3.10 -11.79
C ASP A 223 4.77 1.57 -11.88
N ILE A 224 3.61 1.13 -12.39
CA ILE A 224 3.34 -0.28 -12.69
C ILE A 224 4.38 -0.89 -13.65
N ALA A 225 5.03 -0.10 -14.51
CA ALA A 225 6.05 -0.58 -15.43
C ALA A 225 7.35 -1.00 -14.73
N GLN A 226 7.57 -0.55 -13.49
CA GLN A 226 8.77 -0.81 -12.70
C GLN A 226 8.52 -1.74 -11.50
N CYS A 227 7.28 -2.20 -11.32
CA CYS A 227 6.93 -3.10 -10.22
C CYS A 227 7.62 -4.46 -10.31
N PHE A 228 7.94 -5.04 -9.16
CA PHE A 228 8.46 -6.41 -9.08
C PHE A 228 7.31 -7.41 -9.00
N VAL A 229 7.43 -8.48 -9.78
CA VAL A 229 6.50 -9.61 -9.77
C VAL A 229 7.31 -10.89 -9.58
N GLY A 230 7.05 -11.58 -8.49
CA GLY A 230 7.88 -12.69 -8.05
C GLY A 230 7.79 -12.93 -6.55
N GLU A 231 8.86 -13.50 -6.02
CA GLU A 231 8.99 -13.90 -4.62
C GLU A 231 10.24 -13.28 -4.02
N VAL A 232 10.18 -12.87 -2.75
CA VAL A 232 11.31 -12.28 -2.01
C VAL A 232 11.37 -12.86 -0.60
N ASN A 233 12.58 -13.17 -0.13
CA ASN A 233 12.86 -13.49 1.26
C ASN A 233 14.29 -13.07 1.66
N ASP A 234 14.66 -13.33 2.91
CA ASP A 234 16.00 -13.12 3.46
C ASP A 234 16.54 -11.69 3.21
N ILE A 235 15.73 -10.67 3.47
CA ILE A 235 16.15 -9.27 3.30
C ILE A 235 16.93 -8.80 4.53
N TYR A 236 18.16 -8.34 4.31
CA TYR A 236 19.02 -7.75 5.33
C TYR A 236 19.67 -6.48 4.81
N LEU A 237 19.78 -5.46 5.67
CA LEU A 237 20.41 -4.18 5.36
C LEU A 237 21.34 -3.76 6.50
N TRP A 238 22.55 -3.31 6.16
CA TRP A 238 23.53 -2.76 7.09
C TRP A 238 23.98 -1.37 6.64
N GLY A 239 24.34 -0.51 7.59
CA GLY A 239 24.65 0.91 7.35
C GLY A 239 26.07 1.38 7.71
N HIS A 240 26.84 0.55 8.42
CA HIS A 240 28.07 1.00 9.09
C HIS A 240 29.25 0.05 8.95
N GLU A 241 29.05 -1.14 8.39
CA GLU A 241 30.07 -2.17 8.28
C GLU A 241 30.37 -2.45 6.80
N GLY A 242 31.64 -2.77 6.51
CA GLY A 242 32.05 -3.21 5.18
C GLY A 242 31.39 -4.56 4.81
N PRO A 243 31.21 -4.84 3.52
CA PRO A 243 30.37 -5.95 3.06
C PRO A 243 30.97 -7.35 3.31
N THR A 244 32.30 -7.47 3.44
CA THR A 244 33.00 -8.75 3.26
C THR A 244 32.51 -9.87 4.20
N ALA A 245 32.40 -9.61 5.50
CA ALA A 245 31.98 -10.64 6.44
C ALA A 245 30.50 -11.01 6.25
N VAL A 246 29.61 -10.01 6.21
CA VAL A 246 28.16 -10.21 6.16
C VAL A 246 27.70 -10.83 4.83
N VAL A 247 28.30 -10.42 3.71
CA VAL A 247 28.00 -10.98 2.38
C VAL A 247 28.46 -12.43 2.28
N THR A 248 29.64 -12.75 2.79
CA THR A 248 30.15 -14.13 2.76
C THR A 248 29.22 -15.07 3.53
N GLU A 249 28.76 -14.69 4.72
CA GLU A 249 27.80 -15.49 5.49
C GLU A 249 26.47 -15.66 4.76
N PHE A 250 25.96 -14.59 4.16
CA PHE A 250 24.71 -14.61 3.40
C PHE A 250 24.78 -15.54 2.17
N MET A 251 25.88 -15.43 1.40
CA MET A 251 26.08 -16.19 0.17
C MET A 251 26.26 -17.69 0.43
N TRP A 252 26.88 -18.07 1.54
CA TRP A 252 27.00 -19.48 1.96
C TRP A 252 25.73 -20.07 2.59
N MET A 253 24.58 -19.42 2.37
CA MET A 253 23.28 -19.89 2.86
C MET A 253 23.27 -20.18 4.36
N LYS A 254 24.10 -19.46 5.15
CA LYS A 254 23.96 -19.54 6.60
C LYS A 254 22.54 -19.10 6.96
N PRO A 255 21.87 -19.76 7.93
CA PRO A 255 20.48 -19.48 8.27
C PRO A 255 20.17 -18.01 8.59
N SER A 256 21.21 -17.24 8.93
CA SER A 256 21.24 -15.77 8.89
C SER A 256 22.69 -15.32 9.09
N PRO A 257 23.08 -14.15 8.55
CA PRO A 257 24.30 -13.49 8.98
C PRO A 257 24.25 -13.28 10.50
N SER A 258 25.30 -13.67 11.20
CA SER A 258 25.38 -13.57 12.67
C SER A 258 26.06 -12.30 13.12
N HIS A 259 26.61 -11.54 12.18
CA HIS A 259 27.40 -10.35 12.42
C HIS A 259 26.68 -9.08 11.95
N GLY A 260 26.95 -8.02 12.70
CA GLY A 260 26.69 -6.65 12.33
C GLY A 260 25.43 -6.01 12.90
N LYS A 261 25.43 -4.67 12.96
CA LYS A 261 24.27 -3.89 13.39
C LYS A 261 23.28 -3.73 12.22
N PHE A 262 22.26 -4.60 12.19
CA PHE A 262 21.20 -4.58 11.18
C PHE A 262 20.35 -3.30 11.25
N LEU A 263 20.13 -2.67 10.10
CA LEU A 263 19.07 -1.68 9.89
C LEU A 263 17.75 -2.36 9.51
N ILE A 264 17.84 -3.44 8.73
CA ILE A 264 16.74 -4.33 8.39
C ILE A 264 17.23 -5.76 8.65
N SER A 265 16.45 -6.53 9.40
CA SER A 265 16.72 -7.95 9.65
C SER A 265 15.49 -8.78 9.34
N TRP A 266 15.62 -9.77 8.48
CA TRP A 266 14.55 -10.72 8.16
C TRP A 266 14.04 -11.49 9.39
N ARG A 267 14.87 -11.64 10.42
CA ARG A 267 14.52 -12.32 11.67
C ARG A 267 13.79 -11.45 12.69
N ALA A 268 13.72 -10.16 12.44
CA ALA A 268 13.14 -9.15 13.33
C ALA A 268 12.54 -8.01 12.49
N LEU A 269 11.69 -8.38 11.52
CA LEU A 269 11.22 -7.45 10.50
C LEU A 269 9.96 -6.71 10.94
N ASN A 270 10.03 -5.38 10.97
CA ASN A 270 8.87 -4.51 11.08
C ASN A 270 8.47 -4.04 9.68
N TYR A 271 7.26 -4.39 9.24
CA TYR A 271 6.77 -4.03 7.92
C TYR A 271 5.26 -3.79 7.91
N THR A 272 4.81 -3.10 6.86
CA THR A 272 3.39 -2.95 6.54
C THR A 272 3.15 -3.42 5.11
N LEU A 273 2.00 -4.03 4.87
CA LEU A 273 1.58 -4.46 3.54
C LEU A 273 0.63 -3.42 2.94
N SER A 274 0.79 -3.18 1.65
CA SER A 274 -0.16 -2.45 0.82
C SER A 274 -0.52 -3.30 -0.37
N GLY A 275 -1.78 -3.22 -0.82
CA GLY A 275 -2.25 -3.90 -2.01
C GLY A 275 -2.25 -5.43 -1.87
N HIS A 276 -1.93 -6.12 -2.97
CA HIS A 276 -2.05 -7.58 -3.05
C HIS A 276 -0.68 -8.25 -2.92
N VAL A 277 -0.16 -8.24 -1.70
CA VAL A 277 1.07 -8.95 -1.30
C VAL A 277 0.69 -10.09 -0.36
N LEU A 278 1.20 -11.30 -0.63
CA LEU A 278 0.95 -12.46 0.20
C LEU A 278 2.18 -12.77 1.06
N VAL A 279 1.97 -12.98 2.36
CA VAL A 279 2.96 -13.58 3.26
C VAL A 279 2.65 -15.07 3.32
N MET A 280 3.60 -15.91 2.92
CA MET A 280 3.40 -17.36 2.86
C MET A 280 4.64 -18.12 3.32
N SER A 281 4.46 -19.41 3.64
CA SER A 281 5.57 -20.31 3.91
C SER A 281 6.55 -20.32 2.74
N SER A 282 7.84 -20.39 3.03
CA SER A 282 8.91 -20.47 2.02
C SER A 282 8.70 -21.64 1.04
N THR A 283 8.07 -22.72 1.51
CA THR A 283 7.76 -23.94 0.74
C THR A 283 6.48 -23.85 -0.10
N THR A 284 5.59 -22.88 0.14
CA THR A 284 4.33 -22.72 -0.60
C THR A 284 4.59 -22.09 -1.97
N VAL A 285 3.96 -22.56 -3.03
CA VAL A 285 4.11 -21.95 -4.37
C VAL A 285 3.38 -20.60 -4.44
N CYS A 286 4.09 -19.55 -4.89
CA CYS A 286 3.48 -18.27 -5.24
C CYS A 286 2.80 -18.40 -6.62
N ASN A 287 1.47 -18.40 -6.63
CA ASN A 287 0.71 -18.48 -7.88
C ASN A 287 0.73 -17.12 -8.59
N HIS A 288 1.29 -17.10 -9.80
CA HIS A 288 1.26 -15.95 -10.70
C HIS A 288 0.13 -16.15 -11.72
N PRO A 289 -1.09 -15.62 -11.49
CA PRO A 289 -2.15 -15.70 -12.48
C PRO A 289 -1.66 -15.14 -13.82
N ALA A 290 -2.08 -15.79 -14.90
CA ALA A 290 -1.69 -15.45 -16.26
C ALA A 290 -2.08 -14.01 -16.64
#